data_AF-A0A5A8E413-F1
#
_entry.id   AF-A0A5A8E413-F1
#
_cell.length_a   1.000
_cell.length_b   1.000
_cell.length_c   1.000
_cell.angle_alpha   90.00
_cell.angle_beta   90.00
_cell.angle_gamma   90.00
#
_symmetry.space_group_name_H-M   'P 1'
#
loop_
_entity.id
_entity.type
_entity.pdbx_description
1 polymer ?
#
loop_
_entity_poly.entity_id
_entity_poly.type
_entity_poly.pdbx_seq_one_letter_code
_entity_poly.pdbx_strand_id
1 'polypeptide(L)'
;MQTLTVFIAAAGALLAATPSAGSVPAGTALFFEQGCPDGWIREPLSAGRMIVSVTNGTRGGFTIHQALSDQEVRTHSHQSLAVTSLATKSVSGVDGSDHSAAAHGAQHGANATAASAAGLGFVQLPLCVAVTALPNATLPAGAAAFFGPDTFSCPAGFDPLADAAGRILTPAHDLQITKSDSLPLGDQEDRLHSHPTDNGRCAINTQATDFEGIGGCCNDSPSADGTYPVSVSAGPASTGLPYIQLLTCGAAGDEQSHGASQGSLPDGALFFSTSELGCPAGWEVFDELGGRFPVSTPVGGTDGSVFGGEPIARASATGTTHAHDLHGSIVTSPAGIELVHGCCAKGYAESGVYEYACATDDTQGSGLPYLMTPLCRRSPAAAATGLRGFA
;
A
#
# COMPACT_ATOMS: atom_id res chain seq x y z
N MET A 1 22.53 48.40 58.15
CA MET A 1 23.28 47.13 58.20
C MET A 1 22.38 46.07 57.57
N GLN A 2 22.65 45.69 56.34
CA GLN A 2 21.85 44.75 55.56
C GLN A 2 22.77 43.57 55.21
N THR A 3 22.46 42.40 55.73
CA THR A 3 23.26 41.19 55.60
C THR A 3 22.90 40.52 54.27
N LEU A 4 23.87 40.45 53.35
CA LEU A 4 23.73 39.80 52.05
C LEU A 4 24.08 38.32 52.21
N THR A 5 23.09 37.43 52.07
CA THR A 5 23.30 35.97 52.07
C THR A 5 23.54 35.51 50.64
N VAL A 6 24.77 35.07 50.35
CA VAL A 6 25.15 34.46 49.07
C VAL A 6 24.91 32.96 49.16
N PHE A 7 24.00 32.43 48.33
CA PHE A 7 23.84 30.99 48.12
C PHE A 7 24.78 30.53 47.01
N ILE A 8 25.77 29.70 47.35
CA ILE A 8 26.63 29.00 46.40
C ILE A 8 25.91 27.70 46.03
N ALA A 9 25.34 27.63 44.83
CA ALA A 9 24.81 26.40 44.26
C ALA A 9 25.98 25.54 43.76
N ALA A 10 26.24 24.41 44.43
CA ALA A 10 27.18 23.41 43.96
C ALA A 10 26.59 22.70 42.72
N ALA A 11 27.10 23.03 41.54
CA ALA A 11 26.83 22.29 40.32
C ALA A 11 27.57 20.94 40.38
N GLY A 12 26.93 19.95 40.99
CA GLY A 12 27.36 18.55 40.89
C GLY A 12 27.11 18.08 39.46
N ALA A 13 28.18 17.96 38.66
CA ALA A 13 28.12 17.30 37.37
C ALA A 13 27.76 15.82 37.61
N LEU A 14 26.49 15.46 37.37
CA LEU A 14 26.12 14.06 37.19
C LEU A 14 26.88 13.58 35.94
N LEU A 15 27.92 12.78 36.14
CA LEU A 15 28.47 11.93 35.09
C LEU A 15 27.35 10.95 34.71
N ALA A 16 26.56 11.31 33.70
CA ALA A 16 25.67 10.37 33.06
C ALA A 16 26.57 9.27 32.49
N ALA A 17 26.53 8.08 33.09
CA ALA A 17 27.21 6.91 32.56
C ALA A 17 26.79 6.80 31.08
N THR A 18 27.76 6.81 30.17
CA THR A 18 27.51 6.52 28.76
C THR A 18 26.80 5.17 28.73
N PRO A 19 25.55 5.08 28.25
CA PRO A 19 24.85 3.81 28.19
C PRO A 19 25.76 2.83 27.46
N SER A 20 25.97 1.66 28.06
CA SER A 20 26.73 0.60 27.40
C SER A 20 26.09 0.33 26.05
N ALA A 21 26.91 0.34 24.99
CA ALA A 21 26.49 -0.02 23.65
C ALA A 21 25.67 -1.32 23.72
N GLY A 22 24.37 -1.22 23.46
CA GLY A 22 23.45 -2.36 23.52
C GLY A 22 22.13 -2.07 24.22
N SER A 23 22.03 -1.19 25.21
CA SER A 23 20.74 -0.97 25.93
C SER A 23 19.65 -0.44 24.99
N VAL A 24 18.41 -0.93 25.09
CA VAL A 24 17.25 -0.39 24.36
C VAL A 24 16.88 1.00 24.92
N PRO A 25 17.01 2.08 24.14
CA PRO A 25 16.65 3.43 24.57
C PRO A 25 15.15 3.61 24.81
N ALA A 26 14.77 4.63 25.59
CA ALA A 26 13.38 5.08 25.62
C ALA A 26 12.95 5.55 24.22
N GLY A 27 11.70 5.27 23.86
CA GLY A 27 11.17 5.63 22.53
C GLY A 27 11.48 4.62 21.44
N THR A 28 12.28 3.58 21.70
CA THR A 28 12.43 2.43 20.78
C THR A 28 11.11 1.70 20.63
N ALA A 29 10.71 1.46 19.39
CA ALA A 29 9.50 0.77 19.02
C ALA A 29 9.79 -0.50 18.22
N LEU A 30 9.19 -1.62 18.64
CA LEU A 30 9.31 -2.93 18.02
C LEU A 30 7.92 -3.57 17.88
N PHE A 31 7.77 -4.47 16.91
CA PHE A 31 6.59 -5.32 16.85
C PHE A 31 6.69 -6.43 17.90
N PHE A 32 5.54 -6.85 18.41
CA PHE A 32 5.41 -8.02 19.28
C PHE A 32 4.36 -8.97 18.71
N GLU A 33 4.43 -10.25 19.03
CA GLU A 33 3.40 -11.21 18.63
C GLU A 33 2.07 -10.95 19.34
N GLN A 34 2.11 -10.59 20.63
CA GLN A 34 0.93 -10.36 21.46
C GLN A 34 1.17 -9.31 22.54
N GLY A 35 0.30 -8.31 22.60
CA GLY A 35 0.33 -7.24 23.59
C GLY A 35 1.66 -6.48 23.66
N CYS A 36 1.76 -5.59 24.64
CA CYS A 36 3.03 -4.98 25.01
C CYS A 36 3.45 -5.49 26.39
N PRO A 37 4.70 -5.97 26.56
CA PRO A 37 5.18 -6.43 27.85
C PRO A 37 5.43 -5.26 28.82
N ASP A 38 5.72 -5.58 30.09
CA ASP A 38 6.04 -4.58 31.10
C ASP A 38 7.20 -3.67 30.67
N GLY A 39 7.03 -2.36 30.89
CA GLY A 39 7.98 -1.34 30.42
C GLY A 39 7.76 -0.92 28.96
N TRP A 40 6.73 -1.46 28.29
CA TRP A 40 6.32 -1.08 26.95
C TRP A 40 4.84 -0.67 26.92
N ILE A 41 4.48 0.21 25.99
CA ILE A 41 3.10 0.60 25.70
C ILE A 41 2.83 0.54 24.21
N ARG A 42 1.59 0.35 23.77
CA ARG A 42 1.24 0.44 22.34
C ARG A 42 1.52 1.85 21.84
N GLU A 43 2.11 2.00 20.66
CA GLU A 43 2.30 3.29 19.99
C GLU A 43 0.95 3.79 19.46
N PRO A 44 0.28 4.75 20.14
CA PRO A 44 -1.11 5.10 19.84
C PRO A 44 -1.28 5.71 18.45
N LEU A 45 -0.30 6.45 17.93
CA LEU A 45 -0.42 7.09 16.61
C LEU A 45 -0.28 6.08 15.46
N SER A 46 0.30 4.91 15.73
CA SER A 46 0.45 3.85 14.73
C SER A 46 -0.78 2.95 14.60
N ALA A 47 -1.70 2.95 15.57
CA ALA A 47 -2.81 2.00 15.61
C ALA A 47 -3.62 2.00 14.30
N GLY A 48 -3.70 0.83 13.64
CA GLY A 48 -4.35 0.64 12.34
C GLY A 48 -3.54 1.16 11.14
N ARG A 49 -2.22 1.36 11.28
CA ARG A 49 -1.36 1.93 10.23
C ARG A 49 -0.12 1.08 9.97
N MET A 50 0.33 1.08 8.72
CA MET A 50 1.66 0.58 8.36
C MET A 50 2.74 1.60 8.77
N ILE A 51 3.99 1.15 8.87
CA ILE A 51 5.13 2.03 9.17
C ILE A 51 5.95 2.25 7.91
N VAL A 52 6.06 3.50 7.47
CA VAL A 52 7.00 3.91 6.42
C VAL A 52 8.26 4.44 7.10
N SER A 53 9.39 3.81 6.80
CA SER A 53 10.67 4.16 7.42
C SER A 53 11.18 5.50 6.90
N VAL A 54 11.66 6.37 7.78
CA VAL A 54 12.41 7.59 7.42
C VAL A 54 13.77 7.59 8.10
N THR A 55 14.73 8.32 7.54
CA THR A 55 16.10 8.45 8.09
C THR A 55 16.32 9.76 8.85
N ASN A 56 15.31 10.64 8.87
CA ASN A 56 15.33 11.90 9.56
C ASN A 56 14.05 12.03 10.39
N GLY A 57 14.19 12.06 11.71
CA GLY A 57 13.04 12.06 12.62
C GLY A 57 12.28 13.38 12.68
N THR A 58 12.75 14.46 12.02
CA THR A 58 11.89 15.65 11.78
C THR A 58 10.67 15.36 10.91
N ARG A 59 10.64 14.16 10.31
CA ARG A 59 9.52 13.60 9.55
C ARG A 59 8.77 12.51 10.32
N GLY A 60 9.13 12.26 11.57
CA GLY A 60 8.48 11.28 12.43
C GLY A 60 7.10 11.76 12.87
N GLY A 61 6.13 10.84 12.92
CA GLY A 61 4.80 11.10 13.45
C GLY A 61 3.75 11.55 12.41
N PHE A 62 4.15 11.82 11.16
CA PHE A 62 3.18 12.14 10.12
C PHE A 62 2.34 10.93 9.75
N THR A 63 1.03 11.07 9.89
CA THR A 63 0.05 10.04 9.53
C THR A 63 -0.64 10.39 8.22
N ILE A 64 -0.77 9.43 7.33
CA ILE A 64 -1.47 9.56 6.05
C ILE A 64 -2.69 8.64 6.04
N HIS A 65 -3.80 9.16 5.52
CA HIS A 65 -5.13 8.53 5.49
C HIS A 65 -5.73 8.17 6.86
N GLN A 66 -6.96 7.67 6.85
CA GLN A 66 -7.64 7.13 8.03
C GLN A 66 -7.13 5.72 8.36
N ALA A 67 -6.77 5.50 9.63
CA ALA A 67 -6.35 4.20 10.17
C ALA A 67 -7.38 3.10 9.86
N LEU A 68 -6.88 1.88 9.64
CA LEU A 68 -7.69 0.69 9.44
C LEU A 68 -8.38 0.28 10.76
N SER A 69 -9.62 -0.19 10.67
CA SER A 69 -10.23 -0.98 11.75
C SER A 69 -9.65 -2.41 11.80
N ASP A 70 -10.09 -3.21 12.78
CA ASP A 70 -9.70 -4.62 12.87
C ASP A 70 -9.96 -5.36 11.55
N GLN A 71 -8.91 -5.96 10.99
CA GLN A 71 -8.94 -6.74 9.75
C GLN A 71 -9.63 -6.04 8.56
N GLU A 72 -9.61 -4.71 8.51
CA GLU A 72 -10.25 -3.93 7.44
C GLU A 72 -9.55 -4.12 6.10
N VAL A 73 -10.28 -4.59 5.09
CA VAL A 73 -9.78 -4.62 3.72
C VAL A 73 -10.19 -3.33 3.01
N ARG A 74 -9.26 -2.37 2.94
CA ARG A 74 -9.48 -1.08 2.26
C ARG A 74 -9.69 -1.30 0.76
N THR A 75 -10.77 -0.73 0.23
CA THR A 75 -11.07 -0.70 -1.20
C THR A 75 -10.94 0.70 -1.76
N HIS A 76 -10.61 0.81 -3.05
CA HIS A 76 -10.61 2.09 -3.78
C HIS A 76 -11.20 1.91 -5.19
N SER A 77 -11.48 3.03 -5.86
CA SER A 77 -12.00 3.09 -7.22
C SER A 77 -11.30 4.18 -8.01
N HIS A 78 -11.27 4.08 -9.34
CA HIS A 78 -10.76 5.13 -10.22
C HIS A 78 -11.92 5.83 -10.93
N GLN A 79 -11.76 7.13 -11.20
CA GLN A 79 -12.57 7.78 -12.23
C GLN A 79 -12.06 7.35 -13.61
N SER A 80 -12.97 7.06 -14.53
CA SER A 80 -12.65 6.61 -15.87
C SER A 80 -13.38 7.38 -16.96
N LEU A 81 -12.69 7.55 -18.09
CA LEU A 81 -13.24 8.09 -19.32
C LEU A 81 -13.32 6.97 -20.34
N ALA A 82 -14.50 6.75 -20.90
CA ALA A 82 -14.72 5.82 -22.00
C ALA A 82 -14.90 6.59 -23.31
N VAL A 83 -14.25 6.10 -24.36
CA VAL A 83 -14.37 6.64 -25.71
C VAL A 83 -14.60 5.49 -26.68
N THR A 84 -15.56 5.65 -27.58
CA THR A 84 -15.75 4.76 -28.73
C THR A 84 -15.90 5.60 -29.99
N SER A 85 -15.58 5.02 -31.15
CA SER A 85 -15.72 5.70 -32.44
C SER A 85 -16.69 4.94 -33.31
N LEU A 86 -17.84 5.56 -33.61
CA LEU A 86 -18.84 4.98 -34.47
C LEU A 86 -18.48 5.22 -35.94
N ALA A 87 -18.52 4.15 -36.74
CA ALA A 87 -18.21 4.23 -38.16
C ALA A 87 -19.33 4.95 -38.91
N THR A 88 -18.99 5.87 -39.81
CA THR A 88 -19.98 6.56 -40.66
C THR A 88 -20.69 5.58 -41.59
N LYS A 89 -21.97 5.87 -41.85
CA LYS A 89 -22.76 5.21 -42.89
C LYS A 89 -23.61 6.25 -43.59
N SER A 90 -23.35 6.47 -44.87
CA SER A 90 -24.05 7.48 -45.65
C SER A 90 -25.52 7.09 -45.90
N VAL A 91 -26.37 8.11 -46.01
CA VAL A 91 -27.78 8.00 -46.45
C VAL A 91 -28.10 9.10 -47.48
N SER A 92 -28.96 8.83 -48.47
CA SER A 92 -29.50 9.91 -49.31
C SER A 92 -30.61 10.60 -48.54
N GLY A 93 -30.27 11.68 -47.86
CA GLY A 93 -31.21 12.54 -47.14
C GLY A 93 -30.67 13.95 -47.04
N VAL A 94 -31.53 14.87 -46.62
CA VAL A 94 -31.13 16.19 -46.13
C VAL A 94 -31.03 16.14 -44.61
N ASP A 95 -30.34 17.11 -44.01
CA ASP A 95 -30.33 17.24 -42.54
C ASP A 95 -31.76 17.53 -42.06
N GLY A 96 -32.23 16.71 -41.12
CA GLY A 96 -33.64 16.66 -40.73
C GLY A 96 -33.91 16.71 -39.24
N SER A 97 -35.20 16.69 -38.91
CA SER A 97 -35.69 16.68 -37.52
C SER A 97 -35.82 15.27 -36.92
N ASP A 98 -35.63 14.20 -37.69
CA ASP A 98 -35.54 12.85 -37.13
C ASP A 98 -34.16 12.64 -36.51
N HIS A 99 -34.13 12.53 -35.19
CA HIS A 99 -32.93 12.42 -34.37
C HIS A 99 -32.72 10.99 -33.83
N SER A 100 -33.36 9.99 -34.45
CA SER A 100 -33.29 8.60 -33.99
C SER A 100 -31.98 7.88 -34.38
N ALA A 101 -31.18 8.39 -35.33
CA ALA A 101 -29.87 7.84 -35.64
C ALA A 101 -28.78 8.37 -34.70
N ALA A 102 -27.78 7.55 -34.38
CA ALA A 102 -26.56 8.00 -33.73
C ALA A 102 -25.61 8.68 -34.74
N ALA A 103 -25.04 9.82 -34.36
CA ALA A 103 -24.00 10.51 -35.10
C ALA A 103 -22.68 9.72 -35.10
N HIS A 104 -22.00 9.69 -36.24
CA HIS A 104 -20.70 9.04 -36.38
C HIS A 104 -19.59 9.79 -35.62
N GLY A 105 -18.45 9.14 -35.49
CA GLY A 105 -17.28 9.69 -34.81
C GLY A 105 -17.24 9.37 -33.32
N ALA A 106 -16.49 10.18 -32.57
CA ALA A 106 -16.17 9.91 -31.18
C ALA A 106 -17.39 10.14 -30.26
N GLN A 107 -17.68 9.14 -29.44
CA GLN A 107 -18.70 9.18 -28.39
C GLN A 107 -18.02 8.95 -27.04
N HIS A 108 -18.48 9.67 -26.01
CA HIS A 108 -17.83 9.72 -24.70
C HIS A 108 -18.76 9.23 -23.59
N GLY A 109 -18.18 8.60 -22.57
CA GLY A 109 -18.85 8.23 -21.33
C GLY A 109 -17.95 8.52 -20.14
N ALA A 110 -18.51 9.02 -19.05
CA ALA A 110 -17.81 9.22 -17.79
C ALA A 110 -18.29 8.18 -16.79
N ASN A 111 -17.36 7.40 -16.23
CA ASN A 111 -17.69 6.26 -15.38
C ASN A 111 -16.71 6.18 -14.20
N ALA A 112 -16.94 5.22 -13.32
CA ALA A 112 -16.00 4.85 -12.27
C ALA A 112 -15.78 3.34 -12.30
N THR A 113 -14.59 2.91 -11.92
CA THR A 113 -14.35 1.48 -11.70
C THR A 113 -15.15 1.01 -10.50
N ALA A 114 -15.50 -0.27 -10.45
CA ALA A 114 -15.95 -0.88 -9.20
C ALA A 114 -14.87 -0.70 -8.12
N ALA A 115 -15.33 -0.55 -6.88
CA ALA A 115 -14.44 -0.55 -5.73
C ALA A 115 -13.79 -1.93 -5.62
N SER A 116 -12.45 -1.96 -5.54
CA SER A 116 -11.68 -3.20 -5.41
C SER A 116 -10.64 -3.04 -4.31
N ALA A 117 -10.28 -4.14 -3.67
CA ALA A 117 -9.19 -4.18 -2.71
C ALA A 117 -7.84 -4.06 -3.42
N ALA A 118 -6.82 -3.55 -2.74
CA ALA A 118 -5.47 -3.42 -3.31
C ALA A 118 -4.72 -4.75 -3.52
N GLY A 119 -5.35 -5.91 -3.23
CA GLY A 119 -4.73 -7.23 -3.38
C GLY A 119 -3.59 -7.56 -2.42
N LEU A 120 -3.23 -6.66 -1.51
CA LEU A 120 -2.11 -6.81 -0.58
C LEU A 120 -2.48 -7.69 0.62
N GLY A 121 -1.60 -8.62 0.99
CA GLY A 121 -1.68 -9.35 2.24
C GLY A 121 -1.14 -8.56 3.43
N PHE A 122 -1.87 -8.60 4.54
CA PHE A 122 -1.53 -7.88 5.78
C PHE A 122 -1.45 -8.81 6.98
N VAL A 123 -0.73 -8.36 8.02
CA VAL A 123 -0.75 -8.94 9.36
C VAL A 123 -0.88 -7.82 10.40
N GLN A 124 -1.74 -8.00 11.41
CA GLN A 124 -1.83 -7.09 12.54
C GLN A 124 -0.87 -7.49 13.63
N LEU A 125 0.07 -6.61 13.99
CA LEU A 125 1.01 -6.83 15.08
C LEU A 125 1.01 -5.61 16.00
N PRO A 126 1.00 -5.74 17.33
CA PRO A 126 1.16 -4.60 18.21
C PRO A 126 2.54 -3.97 18.00
N LEU A 127 2.58 -2.68 17.65
CA LEU A 127 3.81 -1.89 17.73
C LEU A 127 3.90 -1.30 19.14
N CYS A 128 4.91 -1.73 19.89
CA CYS A 128 5.12 -1.33 21.28
C CYS A 128 6.34 -0.44 21.41
N VAL A 129 6.24 0.61 22.22
CA VAL A 129 7.32 1.57 22.52
C VAL A 129 7.79 1.40 23.96
N ALA A 130 9.12 1.33 24.14
CA ALA A 130 9.73 1.34 25.46
C ALA A 130 9.53 2.71 26.14
N VAL A 131 8.85 2.74 27.29
CA VAL A 131 8.53 4.00 27.99
C VAL A 131 9.75 4.62 28.67
N THR A 132 10.73 3.78 29.01
CA THR A 132 11.99 4.17 29.63
C THR A 132 13.11 3.37 28.98
N ALA A 133 14.36 3.82 29.11
CA ALA A 133 15.50 3.01 28.71
C ALA A 133 15.49 1.69 29.49
N LEU A 134 15.73 0.58 28.79
CA LEU A 134 15.75 -0.77 29.34
C LEU A 134 17.21 -1.24 29.40
N PRO A 135 17.93 -0.99 30.51
CA PRO A 135 19.39 -1.20 30.57
C PRO A 135 19.80 -2.66 30.44
N ASN A 136 18.89 -3.59 30.74
CA ASN A 136 19.15 -5.01 30.61
C ASN A 136 18.79 -5.55 29.23
N ALA A 137 17.91 -4.87 28.48
CA ALA A 137 17.46 -5.28 27.16
C ALA A 137 18.43 -4.82 26.09
N THR A 138 18.79 -5.72 25.18
CA THR A 138 19.68 -5.40 24.07
C THR A 138 19.13 -5.87 22.74
N LEU A 139 19.25 -5.01 21.73
CA LEU A 139 18.97 -5.36 20.34
C LEU A 139 20.24 -5.95 19.70
N PRO A 140 20.14 -7.07 18.98
CA PRO A 140 21.28 -7.61 18.24
C PRO A 140 21.79 -6.65 17.17
N ALA A 141 23.08 -6.72 16.84
CA ALA A 141 23.65 -5.96 15.73
C ALA A 141 22.91 -6.29 14.41
N GLY A 142 22.55 -5.26 13.65
CA GLY A 142 21.74 -5.38 12.44
C GLY A 142 20.24 -5.49 12.69
N ALA A 143 19.76 -5.42 13.94
CA ALA A 143 18.32 -5.32 14.20
C ALA A 143 17.81 -3.91 13.85
N ALA A 144 16.80 -3.82 12.98
CA ALA A 144 16.09 -2.59 12.74
C ALA A 144 15.08 -2.32 13.87
N ALA A 145 15.04 -1.07 14.31
CA ALA A 145 14.06 -0.57 15.25
C ALA A 145 13.45 0.74 14.75
N PHE A 146 12.17 0.93 15.05
CA PHE A 146 11.50 2.20 14.84
C PHE A 146 11.68 3.07 16.08
N PHE A 147 11.55 4.38 15.93
CA PHE A 147 11.54 5.31 17.04
C PHE A 147 10.30 6.19 16.99
N GLY A 148 9.72 6.43 18.16
CA GLY A 148 8.52 7.23 18.31
C GLY A 148 8.66 8.66 17.74
N PRO A 149 7.55 9.38 17.54
CA PRO A 149 7.51 10.66 16.84
C PRO A 149 8.39 11.76 17.47
N ASP A 150 8.70 11.64 18.76
CA ASP A 150 9.53 12.61 19.50
C ASP A 150 11.05 12.37 19.35
N THR A 151 11.46 11.37 18.55
CA THR A 151 12.88 11.05 18.33
C THR A 151 13.35 11.53 16.96
N PHE A 152 14.24 12.53 16.95
CA PHE A 152 14.66 13.21 15.72
C PHE A 152 15.91 12.63 15.05
N SER A 153 16.69 11.82 15.77
CA SER A 153 17.92 11.19 15.30
C SER A 153 18.14 9.84 15.96
N CYS A 154 18.87 8.94 15.30
CA CYS A 154 19.18 7.64 15.87
C CYS A 154 19.96 7.80 17.19
N PRO A 155 19.55 7.12 18.27
CA PRO A 155 20.30 7.15 19.53
C PRO A 155 21.71 6.58 19.39
N ALA A 156 22.55 6.83 20.39
CA ALA A 156 23.88 6.24 20.42
C ALA A 156 23.83 4.71 20.31
N GLY A 157 24.67 4.14 19.45
CA GLY A 157 24.65 2.70 19.13
C GLY A 157 23.64 2.31 18.05
N PHE A 158 23.03 3.28 17.36
CA PHE A 158 22.17 3.06 16.20
C PHE A 158 22.56 3.99 15.06
N ASP A 159 22.44 3.49 13.83
CA ASP A 159 22.66 4.26 12.61
C ASP A 159 21.37 4.34 11.77
N PRO A 160 21.11 5.43 11.04
CA PRO A 160 19.94 5.53 10.16
C PRO A 160 19.93 4.39 9.14
N LEU A 161 18.80 3.68 9.02
CA LEU A 161 18.68 2.58 8.06
C LEU A 161 18.36 3.13 6.66
N ALA A 162 19.41 3.54 5.94
CA ALA A 162 19.29 4.24 4.66
C ALA A 162 18.51 3.46 3.60
N ASP A 163 18.69 2.14 3.52
CA ASP A 163 17.99 1.31 2.53
C ASP A 163 16.48 1.21 2.74
N ALA A 164 16.01 1.45 3.97
CA ALA A 164 14.59 1.45 4.31
C ALA A 164 13.93 2.82 4.05
N ALA A 165 14.69 3.90 3.81
CA ALA A 165 14.13 5.23 3.66
C ALA A 165 13.03 5.29 2.59
N GLY A 166 11.82 5.70 3.00
CA GLY A 166 10.61 5.76 2.18
C GLY A 166 9.99 4.40 1.87
N ARG A 167 10.32 3.34 2.62
CA ARG A 167 9.85 1.96 2.38
C ARG A 167 9.24 1.36 3.64
N ILE A 168 8.34 0.40 3.43
CA ILE A 168 7.78 -0.41 4.50
C ILE A 168 8.66 -1.65 4.69
N LEU A 169 9.10 -1.91 5.92
CA LEU A 169 9.76 -3.17 6.25
C LEU A 169 8.73 -4.29 6.26
N THR A 170 8.97 -5.33 5.47
CA THR A 170 8.04 -6.45 5.28
C THR A 170 8.77 -7.76 5.62
N PRO A 171 8.14 -8.74 6.27
CA PRO A 171 8.81 -10.00 6.58
C PRO A 171 9.19 -10.72 5.28
N ALA A 172 10.43 -11.18 5.18
CA ALA A 172 10.86 -12.07 4.10
C ALA A 172 10.38 -13.50 4.36
N HIS A 173 10.29 -14.30 3.30
CA HIS A 173 9.94 -15.73 3.37
C HIS A 173 11.10 -16.61 3.86
N ASP A 174 12.30 -16.06 3.88
CA ASP A 174 13.55 -16.73 4.22
C ASP A 174 14.61 -15.66 4.55
N LEU A 175 15.89 -16.01 4.46
CA LEU A 175 17.00 -15.10 4.72
C LEU A 175 17.22 -14.06 3.60
N GLN A 176 16.52 -14.16 2.48
CA GLN A 176 16.73 -13.31 1.33
C GLN A 176 16.14 -11.91 1.54
N ILE A 177 17.01 -10.90 1.47
CA ILE A 177 16.59 -9.51 1.42
C ILE A 177 16.14 -9.18 0.00
N THR A 178 14.92 -8.64 -0.16
CA THR A 178 14.38 -8.22 -1.45
C THR A 178 13.84 -6.81 -1.35
N LYS A 179 14.28 -5.94 -2.26
CA LYS A 179 13.82 -4.56 -2.36
C LYS A 179 12.85 -4.44 -3.53
N SER A 180 11.71 -3.77 -3.34
CA SER A 180 10.77 -3.54 -4.43
C SER A 180 11.33 -2.56 -5.47
N ASP A 181 10.93 -2.74 -6.74
CA ASP A 181 11.30 -1.84 -7.84
C ASP A 181 10.62 -0.47 -7.75
N SER A 182 9.55 -0.37 -6.96
CA SER A 182 8.87 0.91 -6.71
C SER A 182 9.82 1.93 -6.08
N LEU A 183 9.70 3.18 -6.54
CA LEU A 183 10.40 4.31 -5.95
C LEU A 183 9.97 4.50 -4.49
N PRO A 184 10.92 4.83 -3.58
CA PRO A 184 10.61 5.19 -2.21
C PRO A 184 9.55 6.29 -2.13
N LEU A 185 8.73 6.25 -1.08
CA LEU A 185 7.80 7.33 -0.78
C LEU A 185 8.56 8.57 -0.30
N GLY A 186 8.12 9.73 -0.78
CA GLY A 186 8.46 11.03 -0.23
C GLY A 186 7.82 11.27 1.14
N ASP A 187 8.11 12.45 1.70
CA ASP A 187 7.45 12.90 2.93
C ASP A 187 5.96 13.06 2.68
N GLN A 188 5.12 12.43 3.53
CA GLN A 188 3.67 12.52 3.46
C GLN A 188 3.06 12.16 2.09
N GLU A 189 3.77 11.39 1.26
CA GLU A 189 3.34 11.06 -0.10
C GLU A 189 2.14 10.11 -0.11
N ASP A 190 1.04 10.54 -0.72
CA ASP A 190 -0.02 9.63 -1.13
C ASP A 190 0.28 9.10 -2.54
N ARG A 191 0.83 7.88 -2.62
CA ARG A 191 1.16 7.24 -3.91
C ARG A 191 -0.12 6.92 -4.66
N LEU A 192 -0.31 7.62 -5.77
CA LEU A 192 -1.34 7.28 -6.74
C LEU A 192 -0.84 6.15 -7.65
N HIS A 193 -1.74 5.29 -8.08
CA HIS A 193 -1.50 4.30 -9.13
C HIS A 193 -2.60 4.36 -10.18
N SER A 194 -2.33 3.79 -11.35
CA SER A 194 -3.27 3.70 -12.47
C SER A 194 -3.12 2.34 -13.13
N HIS A 195 -4.21 1.85 -13.72
CA HIS A 195 -4.18 0.66 -14.53
C HIS A 195 -4.31 1.04 -16.00
N PRO A 196 -3.44 0.52 -16.88
CA PRO A 196 -3.77 0.49 -18.29
C PRO A 196 -5.05 -0.33 -18.47
N THR A 197 -5.87 0.12 -19.41
CA THR A 197 -7.06 -0.62 -19.81
C THR A 197 -6.66 -1.61 -20.88
N ASP A 198 -7.23 -2.82 -20.81
CA ASP A 198 -7.03 -3.81 -21.85
C ASP A 198 -7.68 -3.31 -23.16
N ASN A 199 -6.84 -2.76 -24.05
CA ASN A 199 -7.19 -2.20 -25.35
C ASN A 199 -7.74 -3.31 -26.27
N GLY A 200 -9.01 -3.68 -26.07
CA GLY A 200 -9.69 -4.64 -26.93
C GLY A 200 -10.75 -5.51 -26.27
N ARG A 201 -10.93 -5.45 -24.94
CA ARG A 201 -11.96 -6.25 -24.24
C ARG A 201 -13.29 -5.53 -24.03
N CYS A 202 -13.30 -4.20 -24.00
CA CYS A 202 -14.53 -3.44 -23.83
C CYS A 202 -15.16 -3.16 -25.21
N ALA A 203 -16.46 -3.38 -25.35
CA ALA A 203 -17.21 -3.01 -26.54
C ALA A 203 -18.65 -2.64 -26.18
N ILE A 204 -19.25 -1.76 -26.98
CA ILE A 204 -20.70 -1.56 -27.01
C ILE A 204 -21.29 -2.27 -28.23
N ASN A 205 -22.55 -2.68 -28.12
CA ASN A 205 -23.33 -3.17 -29.25
C ASN A 205 -24.44 -2.17 -29.52
N THR A 206 -24.40 -1.49 -30.66
CA THR A 206 -25.45 -0.53 -31.03
C THR A 206 -26.71 -1.26 -31.50
N GLN A 207 -27.87 -0.67 -31.25
CA GLN A 207 -29.14 -1.18 -31.78
C GLN A 207 -29.33 -0.64 -33.20
N ALA A 208 -29.89 -1.46 -34.08
CA ALA A 208 -30.16 -1.07 -35.45
C ALA A 208 -31.49 -0.31 -35.54
N THR A 209 -31.47 0.80 -36.24
CA THR A 209 -32.66 1.53 -36.70
C THR A 209 -32.70 1.59 -38.23
N ASP A 210 -33.91 1.65 -38.77
CA ASP A 210 -34.21 1.65 -40.20
C ASP A 210 -34.93 2.94 -40.58
N PHE A 211 -34.64 3.47 -41.77
CA PHE A 211 -35.17 4.73 -42.30
C PHE A 211 -35.90 4.52 -43.63
N GLU A 212 -37.04 5.17 -43.83
CA GLU A 212 -37.77 5.16 -45.11
C GLU A 212 -37.14 6.14 -46.14
N GLY A 213 -36.06 5.73 -46.79
CA GLY A 213 -35.39 6.52 -47.85
C GLY A 213 -34.37 5.70 -48.63
N ILE A 214 -33.78 6.28 -49.68
CA ILE A 214 -32.79 5.60 -50.55
C ILE A 214 -31.39 5.75 -49.93
N GLY A 215 -30.60 4.67 -49.87
CA GLY A 215 -29.18 4.79 -49.51
C GLY A 215 -28.39 5.62 -50.54
N GLY A 216 -27.50 6.51 -50.11
CA GLY A 216 -26.59 7.25 -51.00
C GLY A 216 -25.80 8.34 -50.28
N CYS A 217 -25.21 9.29 -51.02
CA CYS A 217 -23.96 9.95 -50.64
C CYS A 217 -24.05 11.36 -50.04
N CYS A 218 -25.24 11.82 -49.64
CA CYS A 218 -25.43 13.25 -49.36
C CYS A 218 -25.53 13.61 -47.86
N ASN A 219 -25.70 12.63 -46.97
CA ASN A 219 -25.62 12.83 -45.53
C ASN A 219 -24.69 11.77 -44.91
N ASP A 220 -23.52 12.20 -44.46
CA ASP A 220 -22.49 11.36 -43.83
C ASP A 220 -22.56 11.42 -42.29
N SER A 221 -23.57 12.09 -41.73
CA SER A 221 -23.75 12.27 -40.29
C SER A 221 -24.06 10.97 -39.52
N PRO A 222 -24.88 10.03 -40.03
CA PRO A 222 -25.25 8.82 -39.27
C PRO A 222 -24.14 7.78 -39.14
N SER A 223 -24.26 6.93 -38.12
CA SER A 223 -23.39 5.78 -37.90
C SER A 223 -23.99 4.49 -38.44
N ALA A 224 -23.13 3.53 -38.80
CA ALA A 224 -23.55 2.13 -38.96
C ALA A 224 -23.94 1.52 -37.60
N ASP A 225 -24.80 0.50 -37.62
CA ASP A 225 -24.99 -0.37 -36.45
C ASP A 225 -23.86 -1.39 -36.35
N GLY A 226 -23.63 -1.93 -35.15
CA GLY A 226 -22.66 -2.99 -34.92
C GLY A 226 -22.00 -2.98 -33.54
N THR A 227 -20.94 -3.79 -33.42
CA THR A 227 -20.10 -3.86 -32.23
C THR A 227 -18.95 -2.88 -32.38
N TYR A 228 -18.82 -1.93 -31.44
CA TYR A 228 -17.77 -0.94 -31.44
C TYR A 228 -16.86 -1.11 -30.22
N PRO A 229 -15.52 -1.19 -30.40
CA PRO A 229 -14.62 -1.24 -29.26
C PRO A 229 -14.70 0.04 -28.45
N VAL A 230 -14.58 -0.09 -27.14
CA VAL A 230 -14.51 1.02 -26.18
C VAL A 230 -13.10 1.08 -25.64
N SER A 231 -12.44 2.22 -25.84
CA SER A 231 -11.21 2.56 -25.12
C SER A 231 -11.60 3.23 -23.82
N VAL A 232 -11.33 2.55 -22.71
CA VAL A 232 -11.47 3.15 -21.38
C VAL A 232 -10.11 3.73 -20.99
N SER A 233 -10.05 4.76 -20.17
CA SER A 233 -8.84 5.14 -19.45
C SER A 233 -9.21 5.47 -18.02
N ALA A 234 -8.46 4.92 -17.06
CA ALA A 234 -8.65 5.20 -15.65
C ALA A 234 -7.57 6.17 -15.17
N GLY A 235 -7.99 7.25 -14.50
CA GLY A 235 -7.06 8.20 -13.92
C GLY A 235 -6.28 7.60 -12.74
N PRO A 236 -5.14 8.20 -12.36
CA PRO A 236 -4.45 7.85 -11.12
C PRO A 236 -5.39 8.00 -9.92
N ALA A 237 -5.39 7.02 -9.02
CA ALA A 237 -6.16 7.05 -7.78
C ALA A 237 -5.30 6.60 -6.59
N SER A 238 -5.68 7.09 -5.40
CA SER A 238 -5.08 6.63 -4.15
C SER A 238 -5.68 5.28 -3.76
N THR A 239 -4.87 4.42 -3.15
CA THR A 239 -5.35 3.22 -2.45
C THR A 239 -5.99 3.55 -1.10
N GLY A 240 -5.76 4.76 -0.57
CA GLY A 240 -6.19 5.16 0.75
C GLY A 240 -5.53 4.37 1.89
N LEU A 241 -4.48 3.57 1.62
CA LEU A 241 -3.86 2.72 2.63
C LEU A 241 -3.11 3.55 3.67
N PRO A 242 -3.44 3.44 4.96
CA PRO A 242 -2.90 4.33 5.97
C PRO A 242 -1.51 3.91 6.42
N TYR A 243 -0.67 4.91 6.63
CA TYR A 243 0.64 4.72 7.22
C TYR A 243 1.01 5.86 8.16
N ILE A 244 2.06 5.63 8.95
CA ILE A 244 2.77 6.64 9.74
C ILE A 244 4.25 6.60 9.35
N GLN A 245 4.89 7.76 9.26
CA GLN A 245 6.33 7.85 9.06
C GLN A 245 7.04 7.82 10.41
N LEU A 246 7.96 6.88 10.60
CA LEU A 246 8.76 6.77 11.82
C LEU A 246 10.25 6.66 11.48
N LEU A 247 11.09 7.23 12.33
CA LEU A 247 12.54 7.09 12.20
C LEU A 247 12.91 5.61 12.36
N THR A 248 13.63 5.07 11.38
CA THR A 248 14.10 3.69 11.41
C THR A 248 15.62 3.68 11.49
N CYS A 249 16.15 3.01 12.51
CA CYS A 249 17.59 2.86 12.70
C CYS A 249 17.96 1.39 12.83
N GLY A 250 19.15 1.03 12.36
CA GLY A 250 19.77 -0.27 12.62
C GLY A 250 20.65 -0.20 13.86
N ALA A 251 20.54 -1.19 14.74
CA ALA A 251 21.46 -1.34 15.87
C ALA A 251 22.89 -1.57 15.33
N ALA A 252 23.81 -0.68 15.72
CA ALA A 252 25.19 -0.72 15.32
C ALA A 252 25.94 -1.84 16.05
N GLY A 253 26.90 -2.46 15.36
CA GLY A 253 27.75 -3.51 15.90
C GLY A 253 28.54 -4.16 14.77
N ASP A 254 29.62 -4.87 15.11
CA ASP A 254 30.31 -5.71 14.14
C ASP A 254 29.47 -6.98 13.87
N GLU A 255 29.50 -7.51 12.65
CA GLU A 255 28.82 -8.78 12.33
C GLU A 255 29.29 -9.93 13.23
N GLN A 256 30.50 -9.82 13.81
CA GLN A 256 31.03 -10.78 14.77
C GLN A 256 30.28 -10.77 16.12
N SER A 257 29.66 -9.67 16.53
CA SER A 257 28.79 -9.60 17.71
C SER A 257 27.39 -10.20 17.49
N HIS A 258 27.03 -10.56 16.25
CA HIS A 258 25.74 -11.16 15.89
C HIS A 258 25.47 -12.50 16.63
N GLY A 259 26.50 -13.17 17.16
CA GLY A 259 26.34 -14.41 17.93
C GLY A 259 26.39 -14.28 19.46
N ALA A 260 26.79 -13.12 20.01
CA ALA A 260 27.23 -13.01 21.41
C ALA A 260 26.21 -12.42 22.39
N SER A 261 25.16 -11.75 21.90
CA SER A 261 24.12 -11.19 22.75
C SER A 261 22.88 -12.08 22.73
N GLN A 262 22.70 -12.89 23.78
CA GLN A 262 21.36 -13.34 24.13
C GLN A 262 20.59 -12.12 24.64
N GLY A 263 20.08 -11.31 23.70
CA GLY A 263 19.28 -10.14 24.03
C GLY A 263 18.18 -10.52 25.02
N SER A 264 18.03 -9.74 26.08
CA SER A 264 16.98 -9.95 27.09
C SER A 264 15.65 -9.30 26.69
N LEU A 265 15.43 -9.11 25.39
CA LEU A 265 14.13 -8.68 24.91
C LEU A 265 13.06 -9.69 25.36
N PRO A 266 11.87 -9.21 25.76
CA PRO A 266 10.79 -10.09 26.19
C PRO A 266 10.44 -11.11 25.09
N ASP A 267 9.92 -12.25 25.52
CA ASP A 267 9.40 -13.28 24.61
C ASP A 267 8.35 -12.66 23.68
N GLY A 268 8.35 -13.12 22.42
CA GLY A 268 7.46 -12.60 21.39
C GLY A 268 7.85 -11.23 20.83
N ALA A 269 8.99 -10.65 21.23
CA ALA A 269 9.57 -9.52 20.53
C ALA A 269 9.96 -9.90 19.09
N LEU A 270 9.69 -8.99 18.16
CA LEU A 270 9.95 -9.13 16.73
C LEU A 270 10.83 -7.96 16.24
N PHE A 271 11.84 -8.26 15.44
CA PHE A 271 12.61 -7.23 14.74
C PHE A 271 12.97 -7.67 13.32
N PHE A 272 13.18 -6.69 12.43
CA PHE A 272 13.66 -6.94 11.09
C PHE A 272 15.19 -7.02 11.10
N SER A 273 15.77 -8.16 10.75
CA SER A 273 17.22 -8.28 10.59
C SER A 273 17.64 -7.69 9.26
N THR A 274 18.62 -6.78 9.29
CA THR A 274 19.27 -6.23 8.10
C THR A 274 20.56 -6.97 7.79
N SER A 275 20.89 -8.02 8.53
CA SER A 275 22.07 -8.84 8.29
C SER A 275 21.77 -9.94 7.28
N GLU A 276 22.66 -10.13 6.32
CA GLU A 276 22.62 -11.26 5.39
C GLU A 276 22.85 -12.61 6.10
N LEU A 277 23.38 -12.61 7.33
CA LEU A 277 23.55 -13.79 8.17
C LEU A 277 22.21 -14.28 8.77
N GLY A 278 21.14 -13.49 8.65
CA GLY A 278 19.81 -13.86 9.10
C GLY A 278 19.51 -13.48 10.54
N CYS A 279 18.88 -14.40 11.28
CA CYS A 279 18.56 -14.20 12.68
C CYS A 279 19.71 -14.64 13.59
N PRO A 280 20.05 -13.83 14.61
CA PRO A 280 21.14 -14.15 15.53
C PRO A 280 20.82 -15.35 16.41
N ALA A 281 21.83 -15.88 17.10
CA ALA A 281 21.65 -17.05 17.96
C ALA A 281 20.57 -16.81 19.05
N GLY A 282 19.65 -17.76 19.20
CA GLY A 282 18.51 -17.64 20.11
C GLY A 282 17.33 -16.83 19.55
N TRP A 283 17.35 -16.54 18.25
CA TRP A 283 16.24 -16.00 17.48
C TRP A 283 15.96 -16.93 16.30
N GLU A 284 14.72 -16.97 15.87
CA GLU A 284 14.31 -17.74 14.70
C GLU A 284 13.66 -16.83 13.67
N VAL A 285 13.74 -17.23 12.40
CA VAL A 285 13.02 -16.55 11.33
C VAL A 285 11.53 -16.86 11.50
N PHE A 286 10.70 -15.82 11.50
CA PHE A 286 9.26 -15.92 11.60
C PHE A 286 8.66 -15.87 10.18
N ASP A 287 8.76 -17.00 9.47
CA ASP A 287 8.48 -17.10 8.03
C ASP A 287 6.98 -17.20 7.71
N GLU A 288 6.12 -17.52 8.69
CA GLU A 288 4.67 -17.60 8.51
C GLU A 288 4.04 -16.25 8.10
N LEU A 289 4.75 -15.14 8.34
CA LEU A 289 4.35 -13.78 7.97
C LEU A 289 5.01 -13.27 6.67
N GLY A 290 5.78 -14.12 5.99
CA GLY A 290 6.51 -13.78 4.77
C GLY A 290 5.63 -13.09 3.72
N GLY A 291 6.08 -11.94 3.23
CA GLY A 291 5.42 -11.15 2.19
C GLY A 291 4.17 -10.38 2.63
N ARG A 292 3.83 -10.36 3.93
CA ARG A 292 2.65 -9.63 4.45
C ARG A 292 3.06 -8.30 5.06
N PHE A 293 2.37 -7.22 4.70
CA PHE A 293 2.62 -5.90 5.26
C PHE A 293 2.20 -5.85 6.74
N PRO A 294 3.10 -5.51 7.67
CA PRO A 294 2.74 -5.28 9.06
C PRO A 294 1.89 -4.03 9.21
N VAL A 295 0.76 -4.17 9.88
CA VAL A 295 -0.11 -3.09 10.33
C VAL A 295 -0.08 -3.09 11.85
N SER A 296 0.21 -1.94 12.47
CA SER A 296 0.11 -1.85 13.92
C SER A 296 -1.33 -2.11 14.35
N THR A 297 -1.55 -3.03 15.28
CA THR A 297 -2.91 -3.51 15.60
C THR A 297 -3.78 -2.34 16.10
N PRO A 298 -4.96 -2.10 15.50
CA PRO A 298 -5.84 -1.02 15.90
C PRO A 298 -6.41 -1.22 17.30
N VAL A 299 -6.96 -0.15 17.89
CA VAL A 299 -7.63 -0.23 19.18
C VAL A 299 -8.81 -1.20 19.10
N GLY A 300 -8.81 -2.23 19.94
CA GLY A 300 -9.81 -3.30 19.93
C GLY A 300 -9.60 -4.36 18.83
N GLY A 301 -8.51 -4.28 18.07
CA GLY A 301 -8.12 -5.28 17.08
C GLY A 301 -7.49 -6.54 17.68
N THR A 302 -7.31 -7.55 16.84
CA THR A 302 -6.82 -8.86 17.24
C THR A 302 -5.36 -9.04 16.79
N ASP A 303 -4.43 -9.01 17.74
CA ASP A 303 -3.00 -9.25 17.49
C ASP A 303 -2.77 -10.59 16.77
N GLY A 304 -1.89 -10.62 15.77
CA GLY A 304 -1.55 -11.78 14.95
C GLY A 304 -2.51 -12.06 13.79
N SER A 305 -3.60 -11.28 13.63
CA SER A 305 -4.57 -11.52 12.56
C SER A 305 -3.98 -11.29 11.17
N VAL A 306 -4.16 -12.27 10.29
CA VAL A 306 -3.81 -12.19 8.88
C VAL A 306 -5.06 -11.90 8.05
N PHE A 307 -5.00 -10.90 7.18
CA PHE A 307 -6.15 -10.43 6.39
C PHE A 307 -5.73 -9.81 5.06
N GLY A 308 -6.71 -9.40 4.25
CA GLY A 308 -6.47 -8.83 2.91
C GLY A 308 -6.26 -9.89 1.84
N GLY A 309 -5.35 -9.61 0.91
CA GLY A 309 -4.99 -10.50 -0.20
C GLY A 309 -3.86 -11.48 0.12
N GLU A 310 -3.26 -12.00 -0.95
CA GLU A 310 -2.13 -12.93 -0.86
C GLU A 310 -0.84 -12.21 -0.43
N PRO A 311 0.09 -12.91 0.24
CA PRO A 311 1.40 -12.33 0.53
C PRO A 311 2.16 -12.07 -0.78
N ILE A 312 3.05 -11.07 -0.75
CA ILE A 312 4.01 -10.86 -1.84
C ILE A 312 4.81 -12.16 -2.04
N ALA A 313 4.86 -12.66 -3.27
CA ALA A 313 5.61 -13.88 -3.57
C ALA A 313 7.10 -13.73 -3.23
N ARG A 314 7.75 -14.85 -2.87
CA ARG A 314 9.19 -14.89 -2.59
C ARG A 314 10.00 -14.27 -3.72
N ALA A 315 10.96 -13.42 -3.37
CA ALA A 315 11.84 -12.71 -4.30
C ALA A 315 11.11 -11.86 -5.36
N SER A 316 9.82 -11.56 -5.19
CA SER A 316 9.11 -10.62 -6.05
C SER A 316 9.58 -9.21 -5.75
N ALA A 317 10.00 -8.47 -6.78
CA ALA A 317 10.32 -7.04 -6.71
C ALA A 317 9.13 -6.16 -7.14
N THR A 318 8.12 -6.74 -7.80
CA THR A 318 6.96 -6.02 -8.36
C THR A 318 5.75 -6.01 -7.43
N GLY A 319 5.77 -6.77 -6.34
CA GLY A 319 4.68 -6.85 -5.36
C GLY A 319 3.48 -7.68 -5.83
N THR A 320 2.31 -7.40 -5.25
CA THR A 320 1.01 -7.96 -5.67
C THR A 320 0.33 -7.03 -6.66
N THR A 321 -0.33 -7.60 -7.66
CA THR A 321 -1.17 -6.88 -8.62
C THR A 321 -2.64 -7.00 -8.23
N HIS A 322 -3.47 -6.11 -8.76
CA HIS A 322 -4.93 -6.27 -8.68
C HIS A 322 -5.60 -5.63 -9.90
N ALA A 323 -6.84 -6.08 -10.19
CA ALA A 323 -7.67 -5.51 -11.24
C ALA A 323 -8.96 -4.88 -10.66
N HIS A 324 -9.62 -4.08 -11.49
CA HIS A 324 -10.95 -3.55 -11.23
C HIS A 324 -11.93 -3.96 -12.33
N ASP A 325 -13.16 -4.27 -11.93
CA ASP A 325 -14.27 -4.34 -12.86
C ASP A 325 -14.63 -2.92 -13.33
N LEU A 326 -14.96 -2.81 -14.61
CA LEU A 326 -15.35 -1.59 -15.31
C LEU A 326 -16.76 -1.77 -15.84
N HIS A 327 -17.69 -0.95 -15.36
CA HIS A 327 -19.03 -0.85 -15.90
C HIS A 327 -19.34 0.60 -16.23
N GLY A 328 -20.06 0.83 -17.31
CA GLY A 328 -20.43 2.17 -17.71
C GLY A 328 -21.25 2.22 -18.97
N SER A 329 -21.63 3.44 -19.34
CA SER A 329 -22.42 3.69 -20.54
C SER A 329 -21.76 4.71 -21.47
N ILE A 330 -22.07 4.60 -22.76
CA ILE A 330 -21.81 5.61 -23.79
C ILE A 330 -23.16 6.18 -24.22
N VAL A 331 -23.31 7.49 -24.16
CA VAL A 331 -24.46 8.19 -24.74
C VAL A 331 -24.08 8.64 -26.14
N THR A 332 -24.81 8.17 -27.15
CA THR A 332 -24.55 8.59 -28.54
C THR A 332 -25.29 9.88 -28.87
N SER A 333 -24.59 10.82 -29.49
CA SER A 333 -25.22 12.06 -29.97
C SER A 333 -26.19 11.73 -31.10
N PRO A 334 -27.39 12.33 -31.15
CA PRO A 334 -28.31 12.12 -32.26
C PRO A 334 -27.80 12.80 -33.55
N ALA A 335 -28.09 12.18 -34.70
CA ALA A 335 -27.92 12.74 -36.03
C ALA A 335 -29.30 12.99 -36.67
N GLY A 336 -29.51 14.20 -37.19
CA GLY A 336 -30.74 14.60 -37.88
C GLY A 336 -30.81 14.03 -39.30
N ILE A 337 -31.86 13.28 -39.63
CA ILE A 337 -32.11 12.74 -40.98
C ILE A 337 -33.49 13.20 -41.48
N GLU A 338 -33.58 13.70 -42.71
CA GLU A 338 -34.86 13.91 -43.40
C GLU A 338 -34.77 13.29 -44.80
N LEU A 339 -35.75 12.45 -45.12
CA LEU A 339 -35.70 11.55 -46.26
C LEU A 339 -36.53 12.11 -47.42
N VAL A 340 -35.90 12.27 -48.59
CA VAL A 340 -36.55 12.78 -49.80
C VAL A 340 -36.96 11.58 -50.67
N HIS A 341 -38.05 10.92 -50.31
CA HIS A 341 -38.69 9.79 -51.01
C HIS A 341 -37.86 8.50 -51.20
N GLY A 342 -38.49 7.33 -50.99
CA GLY A 342 -37.95 6.00 -51.32
C GLY A 342 -38.09 4.99 -50.19
N CYS A 343 -37.75 3.71 -50.44
CA CYS A 343 -37.85 2.66 -49.40
C CYS A 343 -36.48 2.25 -48.86
N CYS A 344 -36.45 2.28 -47.53
CA CYS A 344 -35.82 1.36 -46.59
C CYS A 344 -34.28 1.27 -46.62
N ALA A 345 -33.63 2.31 -46.09
CA ALA A 345 -32.23 2.27 -45.70
C ALA A 345 -32.12 1.60 -44.31
N LYS A 346 -31.24 0.61 -44.17
CA LYS A 346 -31.13 -0.23 -42.97
C LYS A 346 -29.74 -0.24 -42.36
N GLY A 347 -29.64 -0.63 -41.10
CA GLY A 347 -28.38 -0.87 -40.41
C GLY A 347 -27.68 0.42 -39.99
N TYR A 348 -28.45 1.36 -39.48
CA TYR A 348 -27.91 2.56 -38.84
C TYR A 348 -27.96 2.34 -37.33
N ALA A 349 -26.98 2.86 -36.58
CA ALA A 349 -27.07 2.80 -35.13
C ALA A 349 -28.16 3.76 -34.63
N GLU A 350 -28.96 3.30 -33.67
CA GLU A 350 -29.93 4.12 -32.95
C GLU A 350 -29.21 5.10 -31.99
N SER A 351 -29.72 6.33 -31.84
CA SER A 351 -29.28 7.24 -30.79
C SER A 351 -29.78 6.75 -29.44
N GLY A 352 -28.91 6.64 -28.45
CA GLY A 352 -29.29 6.09 -27.16
C GLY A 352 -28.13 5.92 -26.19
N VAL A 353 -28.39 5.15 -25.14
CA VAL A 353 -27.44 4.81 -24.10
C VAL A 353 -27.02 3.36 -24.27
N TYR A 354 -25.72 3.12 -24.40
CA TYR A 354 -25.15 1.79 -24.60
C TYR A 354 -24.21 1.42 -23.47
N GLU A 355 -24.57 0.37 -22.74
CA GLU A 355 -23.77 -0.16 -21.63
C GLU A 355 -22.58 -0.98 -22.14
N TYR A 356 -21.48 -0.94 -21.41
CA TYR A 356 -20.32 -1.81 -21.58
C TYR A 356 -19.87 -2.37 -20.22
N ALA A 357 -19.23 -3.54 -20.25
CA ALA A 357 -18.64 -4.18 -19.09
C ALA A 357 -17.29 -4.82 -19.46
N CYS A 358 -16.26 -4.60 -18.66
CA CYS A 358 -14.92 -5.18 -18.84
C CYS A 358 -14.12 -5.11 -17.52
N ALA A 359 -12.80 -5.37 -17.57
CA ALA A 359 -11.90 -5.24 -16.43
C ALA A 359 -10.63 -4.47 -16.83
N THR A 360 -9.99 -3.80 -15.87
CA THR A 360 -8.63 -3.27 -16.06
C THR A 360 -7.63 -4.41 -16.21
N ASP A 361 -6.44 -4.12 -16.73
CA ASP A 361 -5.38 -5.11 -16.63
C ASP A 361 -4.95 -5.33 -15.17
N ASP A 362 -4.32 -6.48 -14.92
CA ASP A 362 -3.79 -6.91 -13.63
C ASP A 362 -2.25 -6.88 -13.65
N THR A 363 -1.66 -5.91 -14.37
CA THR A 363 -0.20 -5.86 -14.56
C THR A 363 0.49 -4.89 -13.62
N GLN A 364 -0.28 -4.02 -12.96
CA GLN A 364 0.23 -3.00 -12.07
C GLN A 364 -0.20 -3.27 -10.63
N GLY A 365 0.75 -3.21 -9.70
CA GLY A 365 0.45 -3.21 -8.27
C GLY A 365 0.11 -1.81 -7.75
N SER A 366 -0.17 -1.73 -6.45
CA SER A 366 -0.41 -0.46 -5.73
C SER A 366 0.79 0.51 -5.75
N GLY A 367 1.98 0.05 -6.17
CA GLY A 367 3.20 0.84 -6.19
C GLY A 367 3.76 1.16 -4.80
N LEU A 368 3.27 0.48 -3.75
CA LEU A 368 3.80 0.62 -2.39
C LEU A 368 5.22 0.05 -2.30
N PRO A 369 6.22 0.87 -1.94
CA PRO A 369 7.58 0.39 -1.86
C PRO A 369 7.85 -0.36 -0.55
N TYR A 370 8.52 -1.49 -0.67
CA TYR A 370 8.90 -2.32 0.47
C TYR A 370 10.39 -2.69 0.44
N LEU A 371 10.86 -3.10 1.61
CA LEU A 371 12.11 -3.83 1.80
C LEU A 371 11.75 -5.09 2.60
N MET A 372 11.74 -6.24 1.92
CA MET A 372 11.56 -7.53 2.55
C MET A 372 12.86 -7.95 3.21
N THR A 373 12.84 -8.17 4.52
CA THR A 373 13.99 -8.69 5.28
C THR A 373 13.53 -9.74 6.28
N PRO A 374 14.42 -10.61 6.79
CA PRO A 374 14.05 -11.61 7.77
C PRO A 374 13.42 -10.97 9.00
N LEU A 375 12.23 -11.41 9.38
CA LEU A 375 11.60 -11.04 10.65
C LEU A 375 12.06 -12.05 11.70
N CYS A 376 12.83 -11.59 12.68
CA CYS A 376 13.36 -12.46 13.74
C CYS A 376 12.44 -12.41 14.95
N ARG A 377 12.01 -13.58 15.39
CA ARG A 377 11.23 -13.78 16.62
C ARG A 377 12.13 -14.24 17.75
N ARG A 378 11.92 -13.66 18.93
CA ARG A 378 12.48 -14.20 20.17
C ARG A 378 11.68 -15.42 20.57
N SER A 379 12.21 -16.61 20.30
CA SER A 379 11.61 -17.85 20.80
C SER A 379 11.58 -17.80 22.34
N PRO A 380 10.47 -18.21 22.97
CA PRO A 380 10.46 -18.41 24.42
C PRO A 380 11.61 -19.34 24.76
N ALA A 381 12.43 -18.96 25.75
CA ALA A 381 13.53 -19.81 26.20
C ALA A 381 12.94 -21.21 26.44
N ALA A 382 13.32 -22.20 25.61
CA ALA A 382 12.77 -23.54 25.70
C ALA A 382 12.87 -23.95 27.16
N ALA A 383 11.71 -24.02 27.85
CA ALA A 383 11.66 -24.18 29.29
C ALA A 383 12.53 -25.39 29.59
N ALA A 384 13.72 -25.18 30.15
CA ALA A 384 14.81 -26.15 30.08
C ALA A 384 14.28 -27.48 30.57
N THR A 385 13.88 -28.35 29.63
CA THR A 385 13.26 -29.61 29.96
C THR A 385 14.45 -30.42 30.40
N GLY A 386 14.71 -30.36 31.71
CA GLY A 386 15.80 -31.06 32.33
C GLY A 386 15.67 -32.51 31.88
N LEU A 387 16.56 -32.92 30.98
CA LEU A 387 16.93 -34.31 30.77
C LEU A 387 17.49 -34.77 32.12
N ARG A 388 16.58 -35.08 33.05
CA ARG A 388 16.87 -35.95 34.17
C ARG A 388 17.20 -37.28 33.53
N GLY A 389 18.50 -37.52 33.36
CA GLY A 389 19.01 -38.82 33.00
C GLY A 389 18.40 -39.85 33.93
N PHE A 390 17.66 -40.79 33.37
CA PHE A 390 17.45 -42.07 34.02
C PHE A 390 18.81 -42.77 34.02
N ALA A 391 19.42 -42.81 35.19
CA ALA A 391 20.55 -43.68 35.50
C ALA A 391 20.06 -45.12 35.70
#